data_AF-A0ABD6B6R6-F1
#
_entry.id   AF-A0ABD6B6R6-F1
#
_cell.length_a   1.000
_cell.length_b   1.000
_cell.length_c   1.000
_cell.angle_alpha   90.00
_cell.angle_beta   90.00
_cell.angle_gamma   90.00
#
_symmetry.space_group_name_H-M   'P 1'
#
loop_
_entity.id
_entity.type
_entity.pdbx_description
1 polymer ?
#
loop_
_entity_poly.entity_id
_entity_poly.type
_entity_poly.pdbx_seq_one_letter_code
_entity_poly.pdbx_strand_id
1 'polypeptide(L)'
;EAAADGALVRGGGAAHAREKLVDSAAERFVVVADPTKEAERLSHPVPVELLPDARAPVAEAVRSAGGEPELRAAERKDGPVVTDNGNLVLDCAFGEIDDPDALARTLSTVPGVVEHGLFVGLVDEVHVGSDDGVEITSY
;
A
#
# COMPACT_ATOMS: atom_id res chain seq x y z
N GLU A 1 -1.96 -4.92 5.86
CA GLU A 1 -3.36 -5.36 5.99
C GLU A 1 -3.67 -6.25 4.80
N ALA A 2 -4.44 -7.33 5.01
CA ALA A 2 -4.80 -8.30 3.99
C ALA A 2 -6.31 -8.55 4.06
N ALA A 3 -7.00 -8.33 2.95
CA ALA A 3 -8.42 -8.62 2.81
C ALA A 3 -8.64 -10.05 2.32
N ALA A 4 -9.85 -10.57 2.54
CA ALA A 4 -10.23 -11.95 2.20
C ALA A 4 -10.22 -12.26 0.68
N ASP A 5 -10.16 -11.23 -0.18
CA ASP A 5 -10.07 -11.34 -1.63
C ASP A 5 -8.62 -11.24 -2.16
N GLY A 6 -7.64 -11.23 -1.26
CA GLY A 6 -6.21 -11.16 -1.61
C GLY A 6 -5.69 -9.75 -1.83
N ALA A 7 -6.55 -8.72 -1.76
CA ALA A 7 -6.09 -7.34 -1.81
C ALA A 7 -5.30 -6.99 -0.52
N LEU A 8 -4.18 -6.29 -0.68
CA LEU A 8 -3.34 -5.87 0.45
C LEU A 8 -3.11 -4.37 0.51
N VAL A 9 -2.94 -3.85 1.72
CA VAL A 9 -2.19 -2.61 1.99
C VAL A 9 -0.79 -2.95 2.51
N ARG A 10 0.25 -2.59 1.75
CA ARG A 10 1.68 -2.66 2.10
C ARG A 10 2.33 -1.27 2.04
N GLY A 11 3.63 -1.18 2.35
CA GLY A 11 4.38 0.09 2.28
C GLY A 11 4.58 0.81 3.61
N GLY A 12 4.29 0.17 4.75
CA GLY A 12 4.63 0.71 6.07
C GLY A 12 6.12 1.03 6.22
N GLY A 13 6.99 0.26 5.56
CA GLY A 13 8.44 0.51 5.49
C GLY A 13 8.91 1.49 4.42
N ALA A 14 8.01 2.10 3.65
CA ALA A 14 8.34 3.01 2.53
C ALA A 14 9.16 2.37 1.39
N ALA A 15 9.00 1.06 1.18
CA ALA A 15 9.67 0.28 0.12
C ALA A 15 8.71 -0.28 -0.94
N HIS A 16 7.41 0.07 -0.88
CA HIS A 16 6.36 -0.58 -1.66
C HIS A 16 6.56 -0.49 -3.17
N ALA A 17 7.19 0.56 -3.69
CA ALA A 17 7.50 0.64 -5.12
C ALA A 17 8.43 -0.50 -5.58
N ARG A 18 9.45 -0.83 -4.79
CA ARG A 18 10.38 -1.92 -5.09
C ARG A 18 9.77 -3.28 -4.78
N GLU A 19 9.02 -3.38 -3.67
CA GLU A 19 8.27 -4.60 -3.33
C GLU A 19 7.35 -4.99 -4.49
N LYS A 20 6.50 -4.06 -4.97
CA LYS A 20 5.55 -4.34 -6.05
C LYS A 20 6.24 -4.68 -7.37
N LEU A 21 7.38 -4.07 -7.67
CA LEU A 21 8.16 -4.40 -8.86
C LEU A 21 8.67 -5.85 -8.81
N VAL A 22 9.14 -6.32 -7.64
CA VAL A 22 9.59 -7.71 -7.48
C VAL A 22 8.39 -8.66 -7.48
N ASP A 23 7.35 -8.35 -6.71
CA ASP A 23 6.18 -9.20 -6.53
C ASP A 23 5.42 -9.40 -7.86
N SER A 24 5.29 -8.35 -8.69
CA SER A 24 4.64 -8.45 -10.02
C SER A 24 5.45 -9.21 -11.07
N ALA A 25 6.75 -9.42 -10.85
CA ALA A 25 7.63 -10.20 -11.72
C ALA A 25 7.81 -11.65 -11.24
N ALA A 26 7.29 -11.99 -10.07
CA ALA A 26 7.40 -13.32 -9.50
C ALA A 26 6.47 -14.31 -10.21
N GLU A 27 6.90 -15.58 -10.31
CA GLU A 27 6.01 -16.68 -10.73
C GLU A 27 4.96 -16.97 -9.66
N ARG A 28 5.32 -16.71 -8.39
CA ARG A 28 4.42 -16.87 -7.25
C ARG A 28 4.72 -15.83 -6.18
N PHE A 29 3.70 -15.12 -5.73
CA PHE A 29 3.73 -14.17 -4.62
C PHE A 29 2.99 -14.76 -3.41
N VAL A 30 3.77 -15.15 -2.40
CA VAL A 30 3.28 -15.67 -1.13
C VAL A 30 3.48 -14.64 -0.02
N VAL A 31 2.39 -14.29 0.65
CA VAL A 31 2.37 -13.36 1.77
C VAL A 31 2.38 -14.14 3.08
N VAL A 32 3.22 -13.74 4.02
CA VAL A 32 3.24 -14.29 5.38
C VAL A 32 2.79 -13.20 6.34
N ALA A 33 1.83 -13.52 7.20
CA ALA A 33 1.24 -12.58 8.14
C ALA A 33 0.87 -13.24 9.47
N ASP A 34 0.63 -12.41 10.48
CA ASP A 34 -0.02 -12.81 11.73
C ASP A 34 -1.51 -12.39 11.69
N PRO A 35 -2.38 -12.94 12.57
CA PRO A 35 -3.82 -12.70 12.53
C PRO A 35 -4.22 -11.23 12.68
N THR A 36 -3.35 -10.37 13.23
CA THR A 36 -3.63 -8.93 13.35
C THR A 36 -3.61 -8.20 12.00
N LYS A 37 -3.18 -8.86 10.93
CA LYS A 37 -3.13 -8.28 9.58
C LYS A 37 -4.36 -8.57 8.75
N GLU A 38 -5.19 -9.52 9.17
CA GLU A 38 -6.42 -9.88 8.47
C GLU A 38 -7.50 -8.83 8.69
N ALA A 39 -8.23 -8.50 7.63
CA ALA A 39 -9.34 -7.57 7.67
C ALA A 39 -10.47 -8.03 6.73
N GLU A 40 -11.72 -7.74 7.09
CA GLU A 40 -12.84 -7.94 6.18
C GLU A 40 -12.77 -6.98 4.98
N ARG A 41 -12.34 -5.74 5.24
CA ARG A 41 -12.12 -4.68 4.26
C ARG A 41 -10.84 -3.94 4.58
N LEU A 42 -10.12 -3.50 3.54
CA LEU A 42 -8.94 -2.67 3.73
C LEU A 42 -9.35 -1.31 4.30
N SER A 43 -8.58 -0.85 5.29
CA SER A 43 -8.87 0.38 6.03
C SER A 43 -7.61 1.16 6.44
N HIS A 44 -6.46 0.52 6.40
CA HIS A 44 -5.20 1.16 6.73
C HIS A 44 -4.88 2.27 5.72
N PRO A 45 -4.23 3.38 6.17
CA PRO A 45 -3.75 4.40 5.26
C PRO A 45 -2.88 3.77 4.16
N VAL A 46 -3.19 4.11 2.92
CA VAL A 46 -2.47 3.64 1.73
C VAL A 46 -1.23 4.53 1.54
N PRO A 47 -0.01 3.98 1.64
CA PRO A 47 1.20 4.72 1.32
C PRO A 47 1.24 5.04 -0.17
N VAL A 48 1.47 6.29 -0.54
CA VAL A 48 1.64 6.74 -1.93
C VAL A 48 3.02 7.35 -2.04
N GLU A 49 3.90 6.71 -2.80
CA GLU A 49 5.21 7.26 -3.15
C GLU A 49 5.05 8.22 -4.32
N LEU A 50 5.69 9.38 -4.24
CA LEU A 50 5.51 10.47 -5.21
C LEU A 50 6.78 11.28 -5.41
N LEU A 51 6.91 11.85 -6.61
CA LEU A 51 7.95 12.84 -6.90
C LEU A 51 7.84 14.02 -5.92
N PRO A 52 8.96 14.53 -5.37
CA PRO A 52 8.92 15.64 -4.41
C PRO A 52 8.17 16.87 -4.93
N ASP A 53 8.36 17.24 -6.19
CA ASP A 53 7.72 18.39 -6.83
C ASP A 53 6.21 18.19 -7.05
N ALA A 54 5.72 16.95 -6.99
CA ALA A 54 4.32 16.60 -7.20
C ALA A 54 3.48 16.55 -5.91
N ARG A 55 4.05 16.94 -4.75
CA ARG A 55 3.35 16.85 -3.45
C ARG A 55 1.96 17.48 -3.44
N ALA A 56 1.85 18.74 -3.87
CA ALA A 56 0.59 19.45 -3.86
C ALA A 56 -0.46 18.83 -4.81
N PRO A 57 -0.17 18.60 -6.11
CA PRO A 57 -1.16 18.00 -7.02
C PRO A 57 -1.54 16.57 -6.64
N VAL A 58 -0.61 15.74 -6.16
CA VAL A 58 -0.93 14.37 -5.72
C VAL A 58 -1.82 14.39 -4.47
N ALA A 59 -1.52 15.26 -3.49
CA ALA A 59 -2.39 15.40 -2.32
C ALA A 59 -3.81 15.83 -2.71
N GLU A 60 -3.96 16.74 -3.69
CA GLU A 60 -5.28 17.14 -4.16
C GLU A 60 -6.03 16.02 -4.90
N ALA A 61 -5.32 15.22 -5.70
CA ALA A 61 -5.89 14.06 -6.34
C ALA A 61 -6.37 13.01 -5.32
N VAL A 62 -5.62 12.80 -4.24
CA VAL A 62 -6.02 11.93 -3.12
C VAL A 62 -7.30 12.45 -2.46
N ARG A 63 -7.40 13.75 -2.16
CA ARG A 63 -8.63 14.35 -1.61
C ARG A 63 -9.82 14.20 -2.55
N SER A 64 -9.60 14.41 -3.85
CA SER A 64 -10.62 14.23 -4.88
C SER A 64 -11.11 12.78 -4.98
N ALA A 65 -10.25 11.82 -4.67
CA ALA A 65 -10.58 10.40 -4.57
C ALA A 65 -11.18 10.01 -3.20
N GLY A 66 -11.44 10.97 -2.31
CA GLY A 66 -12.07 10.74 -1.00
C GLY A 66 -11.10 10.38 0.12
N GLY A 67 -9.79 10.56 -0.08
CA GLY A 67 -8.78 10.27 0.95
C GLY A 67 -8.23 11.51 1.64
N GLU A 68 -7.66 11.32 2.82
CA GLU A 68 -6.94 12.35 3.57
C GLU A 68 -5.42 12.08 3.51
N PRO A 69 -4.64 12.89 2.76
CA PRO A 69 -3.21 12.69 2.61
C PRO A 69 -2.41 13.37 3.73
N GLU A 70 -1.53 12.62 4.37
CA GLU A 70 -0.54 13.12 5.33
C GLU A 70 0.88 12.87 4.86
N LEU A 71 1.77 13.87 4.91
CA LEU A 71 3.17 13.67 4.57
C LEU A 71 3.86 12.86 5.67
N ARG A 72 4.40 11.69 5.33
CA ARG A 72 5.05 10.81 6.31
C ARG A 72 6.27 11.47 6.95
N ALA A 73 6.19 11.74 8.25
CA ALA A 73 7.27 12.30 9.05
C ALA A 73 8.34 11.23 9.35
N ALA A 74 9.62 11.62 9.36
CA ALA A 74 10.68 10.74 9.82
C ALA A 74 10.86 10.85 11.34
N GLU A 75 11.06 9.72 12.02
CA GLU A 75 11.24 9.71 13.48
C GLU A 75 12.69 9.99 13.92
N ARG A 76 13.68 9.66 13.07
CA ARG A 76 15.12 9.69 13.41
C ARG A 76 15.92 10.74 12.67
N LYS A 77 15.25 11.67 11.96
CA LYS A 77 15.85 12.82 11.28
C LYS A 77 14.79 13.92 11.11
N ASP A 78 15.25 15.14 10.88
CA ASP A 78 14.34 16.23 10.51
C ASP A 78 13.78 16.04 9.09
N GLY A 79 12.53 16.48 8.90
CA GLY A 79 11.83 16.42 7.63
C GLY A 79 11.12 15.09 7.37
N PRO A 80 10.66 14.85 6.12
CA PRO A 80 9.88 13.67 5.79
C PRO A 80 10.74 12.41 5.61
N VAL A 81 10.07 11.26 5.61
CA VAL A 81 10.63 10.04 5.06
C VAL A 81 10.98 10.28 3.59
N VAL A 82 12.15 9.77 3.20
CA VAL A 82 12.61 9.76 1.80
C VAL A 82 12.84 8.29 1.46
N THR A 83 12.21 7.80 0.41
CA THR A 83 12.31 6.40 -0.02
C THR A 83 13.70 6.10 -0.57
N ASP A 84 14.01 4.82 -0.78
CA ASP A 84 15.26 4.40 -1.43
C ASP A 84 15.39 4.92 -2.87
N ASN A 85 14.30 5.38 -3.49
CA ASN A 85 14.28 5.99 -4.82
C ASN A 85 14.42 7.52 -4.77
N GLY A 86 14.56 8.13 -3.58
CA GLY A 86 14.67 9.58 -3.40
C GLY A 86 13.34 10.33 -3.39
N ASN A 87 12.21 9.62 -3.29
CA ASN A 87 10.87 10.19 -3.35
C ASN A 87 10.27 10.43 -1.95
N LEU A 88 9.14 11.13 -1.90
CA LEU A 88 8.35 11.32 -0.69
C LEU A 88 7.30 10.22 -0.55
N VAL A 89 6.68 10.13 0.63
CA VAL A 89 5.52 9.26 0.88
C VAL A 89 4.39 10.05 1.53
N LEU A 90 3.19 9.96 0.96
CA LEU A 90 1.96 10.34 1.62
C LEU A 90 1.30 9.10 2.22
N ASP A 91 0.90 9.17 3.49
CA ASP A 91 -0.02 8.22 4.10
C ASP A 91 -1.45 8.71 3.84
N CYS A 92 -2.20 7.99 3.01
CA CYS A 92 -3.50 8.42 2.54
C CYS A 92 -4.61 7.59 3.18
N ALA A 93 -5.36 8.19 4.12
CA ALA A 93 -6.47 7.50 4.78
C ALA A 93 -7.75 7.63 3.94
N PHE A 94 -8.33 6.50 3.52
CA PHE A 94 -9.58 6.46 2.75
C PHE A 94 -10.79 5.96 3.56
N GLY A 95 -10.59 5.59 4.82
CA GLY A 95 -11.57 4.81 5.58
C GLY A 95 -11.65 3.38 5.06
N GLU A 96 -12.81 2.74 5.16
CA GLU A 96 -13.03 1.44 4.54
C GLU A 96 -13.02 1.56 3.01
N ILE A 97 -12.22 0.73 2.35
CA ILE A 97 -12.03 0.74 0.90
C ILE A 97 -12.95 -0.32 0.29
N ASP A 98 -14.03 0.13 -0.36
CA ASP A 98 -15.02 -0.75 -1.00
C ASP A 98 -14.49 -1.45 -2.27
N ASP A 99 -13.71 -0.73 -3.09
CA ASP A 99 -13.16 -1.22 -4.36
C ASP A 99 -11.66 -0.88 -4.44
N PRO A 100 -10.80 -1.75 -3.87
CA PRO A 100 -9.35 -1.55 -3.90
C PRO A 100 -8.78 -1.47 -5.32
N ASP A 101 -9.37 -2.18 -6.28
CA ASP A 101 -8.90 -2.20 -7.67
C ASP A 101 -9.18 -0.86 -8.37
N ALA A 102 -10.39 -0.31 -8.20
CA ALA A 102 -10.72 1.01 -8.73
C ALA A 102 -9.88 2.13 -8.09
N LEU A 103 -9.63 2.05 -6.78
CA LEU A 103 -8.77 3.01 -6.09
C LEU A 103 -7.31 2.90 -6.58
N ALA A 104 -6.78 1.70 -6.73
CA ALA A 104 -5.44 1.45 -7.27
C ALA A 104 -5.29 2.06 -8.68
N ARG A 105 -6.25 1.79 -9.58
CA ARG A 105 -6.27 2.37 -10.93
C ARG A 105 -6.32 3.89 -10.89
N THR A 106 -7.15 4.47 -10.01
CA THR A 106 -7.24 5.93 -9.83
C THR A 106 -5.88 6.51 -9.44
N LEU A 107 -5.24 5.98 -8.39
CA LEU A 107 -3.94 6.48 -7.89
C LEU A 107 -2.82 6.34 -8.93
N SER A 108 -2.77 5.21 -9.66
CA SER A 108 -1.75 4.95 -10.69
C SER A 108 -1.80 5.94 -11.86
N THR A 109 -2.96 6.56 -12.12
CA THR A 109 -3.12 7.52 -13.23
C THR A 109 -2.73 8.95 -12.88
N VAL A 110 -2.44 9.24 -11.61
CA VAL A 110 -2.12 10.60 -11.14
C VAL A 110 -0.68 10.96 -11.52
N PRO A 111 -0.43 12.01 -12.33
CA PRO A 111 0.93 12.43 -12.65
C PRO A 111 1.75 12.78 -11.40
N GLY A 112 2.92 12.16 -11.27
CA GLY A 112 3.82 12.36 -10.14
C GLY A 112 3.66 11.34 -9.02
N VAL A 113 2.61 10.51 -9.03
CA VAL A 113 2.61 9.25 -8.27
C VAL A 113 3.62 8.32 -8.93
N VAL A 114 4.49 7.75 -8.11
CA VAL A 114 5.49 6.75 -8.51
C VAL A 114 4.92 5.35 -8.28
N GLU A 115 4.33 5.11 -7.10
CA GLU A 115 3.62 3.86 -6.79
C GLU A 115 2.75 4.03 -5.53
N HIS A 116 1.79 3.14 -5.29
CA HIS A 116 0.95 3.09 -4.09
C HIS A 116 1.01 1.73 -3.37
N GLY A 117 0.56 1.70 -2.11
CA GLY A 117 0.61 0.51 -1.26
C GLY A 117 -0.51 -0.50 -1.47
N LEU A 118 -1.44 -0.28 -2.41
CA LEU A 118 -2.46 -1.28 -2.80
C LEU A 118 -1.85 -2.34 -3.72
N PHE A 119 -1.84 -3.60 -3.27
CA PHE A 119 -1.41 -4.77 -4.04
C PHE A 119 -2.66 -5.59 -4.33
N VAL A 120 -3.22 -5.43 -5.53
CA VAL A 120 -4.50 -6.00 -5.93
C VAL A 120 -4.26 -6.95 -7.10
N GLY A 121 -4.81 -8.17 -7.02
CA GLY A 121 -4.67 -9.18 -8.08
C GLY A 121 -3.25 -9.69 -8.29
N LEU A 122 -2.36 -9.53 -7.30
CA LEU A 122 -0.96 -10.00 -7.36
C LEU A 122 -0.69 -11.24 -6.50
N VAL A 123 -1.47 -11.44 -5.44
CA VAL A 123 -1.18 -12.45 -4.41
C VAL A 123 -1.69 -13.81 -4.87
N ASP A 124 -0.82 -14.82 -4.83
CA ASP A 124 -1.24 -16.21 -5.06
C ASP A 124 -1.64 -16.89 -3.76
N GLU A 125 -0.92 -16.62 -2.66
CA GLU A 125 -1.22 -17.21 -1.35
C GLU A 125 -0.97 -16.26 -0.18
N VAL A 126 -1.78 -16.41 0.87
CA VAL A 126 -1.58 -15.81 2.19
C VAL A 126 -1.45 -16.92 3.23
N HIS A 127 -0.36 -16.90 3.98
CA HIS A 127 -0.04 -17.82 5.06
C HIS A 127 -0.15 -17.06 6.39
N VAL A 128 -1.18 -17.37 7.18
CA VAL A 128 -1.45 -16.73 8.47
C VAL A 128 -0.98 -17.64 9.59
N GLY A 129 0.07 -17.22 10.30
CA GLY A 129 0.64 -17.97 11.42
C GLY A 129 0.03 -17.58 12.77
N SER A 130 -0.55 -18.52 13.48
CA SER A 130 -1.09 -18.39 14.84
C SER A 130 -0.38 -19.33 15.82
N ASP A 131 -0.74 -19.27 17.11
CA ASP A 131 -0.23 -20.19 18.12
C ASP A 131 -0.61 -21.66 17.85
N ASP A 132 -1.68 -21.89 17.08
CA ASP A 132 -2.21 -23.22 16.76
C ASP A 132 -1.66 -23.79 15.43
N GLY A 133 -0.97 -22.98 14.62
CA GLY A 133 -0.40 -23.43 13.34
C GLY A 133 -0.40 -22.36 12.25
N VAL A 134 -0.47 -22.79 10.99
CA VAL A 134 -0.52 -21.90 9.82
C VAL A 134 -1.77 -22.21 9.00
N GLU A 135 -2.60 -21.19 8.79
CA GLU A 135 -3.70 -21.23 7.82
C GLU A 135 -3.19 -20.73 6.45
N ILE A 136 -3.60 -21.40 5.37
CA ILE A 136 -3.18 -21.09 4.01
C ILE A 136 -4.41 -20.84 3.16
N THR A 137 -4.46 -19.64 2.57
CA THR A 137 -5.47 -19.23 1.59
C THR A 137 -4.81 -19.01 0.24
N SER A 138 -5.39 -19.57 -0.83
CA SER A 138 -4.91 -19.42 -2.22
C SER A 138 -5.95 -18.71 -3.08
N TYR A 139 -5.49 -17.94 -4.08
CA TYR A 139 -6.34 -17.10 -4.97
C TYR A 139 -6.28 -17.54 -6.44
#